data_AF-A0A1G3ZGD6-F1
#
_entry.id   AF-A0A1G3ZGD6-F1
#
_cell.length_a   1.000
_cell.length_b   1.000
_cell.length_c   1.000
_cell.angle_alpha   90.00
_cell.angle_beta   90.00
_cell.angle_gamma   90.00
#
_symmetry.space_group_name_H-M   'P 1'
#
loop_
_entity.id
_entity.type
_entity.pdbx_description
1 polymer ?
#
loop_
_entity_poly.entity_id
_entity_poly.type
_entity_poly.pdbx_seq_one_letter_code
_entity_poly.pdbx_strand_id
1 'polypeptide(L)'
;MSEIQGGGGPTPITPREQRMYEQEYKDGAKLFQKALEQYRKSDSIFQKHEFEEVMDKALNVLNQAANELKAKTLVEQNVKIKQDYQSFMKDPTNLAGANQLQKDLDQAMKKV
;
A
#
# COMPACT_ATOMS: atom_id res chain seq x y z
N MET A 1 -45.19 -7.46 -21.93
CA MET A 1 -44.32 -7.86 -20.81
C MET A 1 -42.93 -7.37 -21.17
N SER A 2 -42.42 -6.36 -20.47
CA SER A 2 -41.15 -5.71 -20.82
C SER A 2 -39.98 -6.50 -20.24
N GLU A 3 -39.03 -6.85 -21.09
CA GLU A 3 -37.81 -7.55 -20.75
C GLU A 3 -36.88 -6.64 -19.94
N ILE A 4 -36.66 -6.96 -18.67
CA ILE A 4 -35.65 -6.31 -17.83
C ILE A 4 -34.32 -7.02 -18.10
N GLN A 5 -33.63 -6.58 -19.15
CA GLN A 5 -32.25 -6.98 -19.43
C GLN A 5 -31.31 -6.22 -18.48
N GLY A 6 -31.23 -6.69 -17.22
CA GLY A 6 -30.30 -6.21 -16.22
C GLY A 6 -28.91 -6.77 -16.46
N GLY A 7 -28.18 -6.22 -17.44
CA GLY A 7 -26.76 -6.48 -17.66
C GLY A 7 -25.92 -5.90 -16.52
N GLY A 8 -25.85 -6.62 -15.39
CA GLY A 8 -25.03 -6.30 -14.23
C GLY A 8 -23.55 -6.60 -14.46
N GLY A 9 -22.95 -6.01 -15.50
CA GLY A 9 -21.50 -5.97 -15.66
C GLY A 9 -20.89 -5.02 -14.62
N PRO A 10 -19.65 -5.26 -14.16
CA PRO A 10 -18.97 -4.35 -13.26
C PRO A 10 -18.87 -2.96 -13.90
N THR A 11 -19.45 -1.96 -13.27
CA THR A 11 -19.39 -0.57 -13.72
C THR A 11 -17.92 -0.14 -13.84
N PRO A 12 -17.52 0.51 -14.94
CA PRO A 12 -16.20 1.15 -15.02
C PRO A 12 -16.07 2.21 -13.93
N ILE A 13 -14.89 2.34 -13.32
CA ILE A 13 -14.63 3.41 -12.34
C ILE A 13 -14.71 4.77 -13.06
N THR A 14 -15.29 5.76 -12.40
CA THR A 14 -15.32 7.12 -12.94
C THR A 14 -13.94 7.78 -12.82
N PRO A 15 -13.60 8.78 -13.66
CA PRO A 15 -12.35 9.53 -13.53
C PRO A 15 -12.15 10.19 -12.16
N ARG A 16 -13.25 10.52 -11.47
CA ARG A 16 -13.21 11.07 -10.11
C ARG A 16 -12.80 10.01 -9.09
N GLU A 17 -13.40 8.84 -9.14
CA GLU A 17 -13.05 7.70 -8.28
C GLU A 17 -11.62 7.25 -8.53
N GLN A 18 -11.19 7.20 -9.81
CA GLN A 18 -9.82 6.90 -10.16
C GLN A 18 -8.82 7.83 -9.45
N ARG A 19 -9.02 9.15 -9.54
CA ARG A 19 -8.14 10.12 -8.85
C ARG A 19 -8.17 9.97 -7.33
N MET A 20 -9.34 9.65 -6.77
CA MET A 20 -9.49 9.41 -5.34
C MET A 20 -8.65 8.21 -4.90
N TYR A 21 -8.77 7.07 -5.58
CA TYR A 21 -8.00 5.88 -5.26
C TYR A 21 -6.49 6.04 -5.55
N GLU A 22 -6.11 6.75 -6.62
CA GLU A 22 -4.70 7.13 -6.87
C GLU A 22 -4.14 7.96 -5.70
N GLN A 23 -4.93 8.90 -5.17
CA GLN A 23 -4.54 9.71 -4.02
C GLN A 23 -4.46 8.88 -2.74
N GLU A 24 -5.44 8.02 -2.45
CA GLU A 24 -5.42 7.11 -1.30
C GLU A 24 -4.22 6.17 -1.35
N TYR A 25 -3.89 5.66 -2.54
CA TYR A 25 -2.70 4.84 -2.75
C TYR A 25 -1.42 5.62 -2.45
N LYS A 26 -1.28 6.85 -2.97
CA LYS A 26 -0.12 7.72 -2.68
C LYS A 26 0.01 8.01 -1.19
N ASP A 27 -1.09 8.31 -0.52
CA ASP A 27 -1.09 8.66 0.89
C ASP A 27 -0.83 7.44 1.78
N GLY A 28 -1.34 6.26 1.40
CA GLY A 28 -0.98 4.98 2.02
C GLY A 28 0.52 4.70 1.93
N ALA A 29 1.13 4.85 0.76
CA ALA A 29 2.57 4.66 0.59
C ALA A 29 3.39 5.64 1.44
N LYS A 30 3.01 6.93 1.48
CA LYS A 30 3.67 7.93 2.33
C LYS A 30 3.53 7.62 3.82
N LEU A 31 2.35 7.17 4.25
CA LEU A 31 2.11 6.81 5.64
C LEU A 31 2.99 5.63 6.05
N PHE A 32 3.05 4.60 5.21
CA PHE A 32 3.95 3.47 5.39
C PHE A 32 5.40 3.95 5.51
N GLN A 33 5.85 4.77 4.56
CA GLN A 33 7.22 5.27 4.50
C GLN A 33 7.62 6.03 5.76
N LYS A 34 6.74 6.92 6.25
CA LYS A 34 6.95 7.66 7.49
C LYS A 34 6.98 6.73 8.70
N ALA A 35 6.07 5.77 8.78
CA ALA A 35 6.05 4.81 9.89
C ALA A 35 7.31 3.95 9.91
N LEU A 36 7.79 3.49 8.76
CA LEU A 36 9.06 2.77 8.63
C LEU A 36 10.25 3.61 9.11
N GLU A 37 10.30 4.88 8.73
CA GLU A 37 11.35 5.79 9.19
C GLU A 37 11.33 5.97 10.71
N GLN A 38 10.16 6.17 11.31
CA GLN A 38 10.03 6.33 12.75
C GLN A 38 10.30 5.02 13.52
N TYR A 39 9.84 3.88 12.98
CA TYR A 39 10.14 2.55 13.53
C TYR A 39 11.65 2.33 13.66
N ARG A 40 12.42 2.70 12.63
CA ARG A 40 13.87 2.54 12.60
C ARG A 40 14.61 3.49 13.55
N LYS A 41 14.04 4.66 13.84
CA LYS A 41 14.62 5.65 14.74
C LYS A 41 14.25 5.43 16.21
N SER A 42 13.18 4.68 16.47
CA SER A 42 12.74 4.44 17.84
C SER A 42 13.59 3.38 18.51
N ASP A 43 13.91 3.60 19.78
CA ASP A 43 14.47 2.57 20.68
C ASP A 43 13.39 1.93 21.56
N SER A 44 12.18 2.51 21.60
CA SER A 44 11.07 2.03 22.42
C SER A 44 10.31 0.89 21.73
N ILE A 45 10.21 -0.25 22.41
CA ILE A 45 9.46 -1.41 21.93
C ILE A 45 7.98 -1.06 21.72
N PHE A 46 7.39 -0.26 22.63
CA PHE A 46 6.00 0.16 22.52
C PHE A 46 5.76 1.02 21.27
N GLN A 47 6.65 1.98 21.01
CA GLN A 47 6.54 2.82 19.81
C GLN A 47 6.78 2.03 18.53
N LYS A 48 7.71 1.08 18.54
CA LYS A 48 7.92 0.16 17.40
C LYS A 48 6.65 -0.62 17.07
N HIS A 49 5.97 -1.16 18.07
CA HIS A 49 4.70 -1.84 17.88
C HIS A 49 3.62 -0.91 17.29
N GLU A 50 3.52 0.34 17.76
CA GLU A 50 2.59 1.32 17.18
C GLU A 50 2.92 1.62 15.71
N PHE A 51 4.19 1.78 15.36
CA PHE A 51 4.59 2.02 13.97
C PHE A 51 4.40 0.79 13.08
N GLU A 52 4.56 -0.43 13.62
CA GLU A 52 4.21 -1.68 12.96
C GLU A 52 2.73 -1.72 12.58
N GLU A 53 1.82 -1.40 13.53
CA GLU A 53 0.40 -1.31 13.23
C GLU A 53 0.07 -0.27 12.15
N VAL A 54 0.78 0.86 12.15
CA VAL A 54 0.59 1.90 11.13
C VAL A 54 1.05 1.39 9.76
N MET A 55 2.18 0.68 9.68
CA MET A 55 2.66 0.05 8.44
C MET A 55 1.66 -0.99 7.93
N ASP A 56 1.10 -1.83 8.80
CA ASP A 56 0.07 -2.82 8.45
C ASP A 56 -1.19 -2.16 7.89
N LYS A 57 -1.70 -1.12 8.56
CA LYS A 57 -2.86 -0.36 8.11
C LYS A 57 -2.60 0.32 6.77
N ALA A 58 -1.41 0.92 6.60
CA ALA A 58 -1.02 1.56 5.35
C ALA A 58 -0.92 0.55 4.19
N LEU A 59 -0.40 -0.65 4.44
CA LEU A 59 -0.35 -1.73 3.45
C LEU A 59 -1.76 -2.20 3.04
N ASN A 60 -2.69 -2.24 3.97
CA ASN A 60 -4.09 -2.56 3.66
C ASN A 60 -4.73 -1.50 2.76
N VAL A 61 -4.48 -0.21 3.02
CA VAL A 61 -4.95 0.89 2.17
C VAL A 61 -4.36 0.77 0.77
N LEU A 62 -3.06 0.49 0.63
CA LEU A 62 -2.42 0.26 -0.67
C LEU A 62 -3.09 -0.87 -1.46
N ASN A 63 -3.40 -1.99 -0.79
CA ASN A 63 -4.05 -3.14 -1.41
C ASN A 63 -5.48 -2.82 -1.84
N GLN A 64 -6.26 -2.15 -0.99
CA GLN A 64 -7.62 -1.74 -1.30
C GLN A 64 -7.64 -0.80 -2.50
N ALA A 65 -6.86 0.29 -2.45
CA ALA A 65 -6.80 1.25 -3.56
C ALA A 65 -6.32 0.61 -4.88
N ALA A 66 -5.33 -0.28 -4.85
CA ALA A 66 -4.88 -0.99 -6.05
C ALA A 66 -5.96 -1.90 -6.65
N ASN A 67 -6.74 -2.57 -5.79
CA ASN A 67 -7.85 -3.43 -6.22
C ASN A 67 -9.00 -2.61 -6.81
N GLU A 68 -9.36 -1.49 -6.19
CA GLU A 68 -10.40 -0.58 -6.68
C GLU A 68 -10.00 0.08 -8.01
N LEU A 69 -8.73 0.44 -8.17
CA LEU A 69 -8.16 0.88 -9.45
C LEU A 69 -8.11 -0.22 -10.51
N LYS A 70 -8.37 -1.49 -10.14
CA LYS A 70 -8.21 -2.68 -10.99
C LYS A 70 -6.81 -2.76 -11.63
N ALA A 71 -5.81 -2.20 -10.96
CA ALA A 71 -4.46 -2.02 -11.49
C ALA A 71 -3.57 -3.21 -11.08
N LYS A 72 -3.54 -4.25 -11.91
CA LYS A 72 -2.75 -5.48 -11.66
C LYS A 72 -1.29 -5.21 -11.30
N THR A 73 -0.67 -4.24 -11.96
CA THR A 73 0.72 -3.84 -11.71
C THR A 73 0.94 -3.26 -10.31
N LEU A 74 -0.06 -2.57 -9.75
CA LEU A 74 -0.01 -2.06 -8.37
C LEU A 74 -0.24 -3.19 -7.37
N VAL A 75 -1.14 -4.13 -7.67
CA VAL A 75 -1.33 -5.33 -6.84
C VAL A 75 -0.04 -6.15 -6.75
N GLU A 76 0.63 -6.39 -7.88
CA GLU A 76 1.92 -7.08 -7.92
C GLU A 76 3.02 -6.30 -7.16
N GLN A 77 3.04 -4.98 -7.28
CA GLN A 77 3.95 -4.13 -6.52
C GLN A 77 3.69 -4.26 -5.01
N ASN A 78 2.43 -4.26 -4.57
CA ASN A 78 2.07 -4.40 -3.17
C ASN A 78 2.45 -5.77 -2.60
N VAL A 79 2.39 -6.84 -3.41
CA VAL A 79 2.90 -8.16 -3.00
C VAL A 79 4.39 -8.10 -2.68
N LYS A 80 5.19 -7.40 -3.51
CA LYS A 80 6.62 -7.21 -3.23
C LYS A 80 6.85 -6.39 -1.97
N ILE A 81 6.16 -5.26 -1.83
CA ILE A 81 6.22 -4.41 -0.62
C ILE A 81 5.89 -5.23 0.63
N LYS A 82 4.87 -6.08 0.58
CA LYS A 82 4.50 -6.97 1.69
C LYS A 82 5.62 -7.96 2.01
N GLN A 83 6.24 -8.57 1.01
CA GLN A 83 7.33 -9.54 1.20
C GLN A 83 8.57 -8.87 1.81
N ASP A 84 8.94 -7.69 1.31
CA ASP A 84 10.07 -6.91 1.81
C ASP A 84 9.82 -6.42 3.23
N TYR A 85 8.60 -5.97 3.51
CA TYR A 85 8.17 -5.63 4.86
C TYR A 85 8.24 -6.81 5.82
N GLN A 86 7.70 -7.98 5.46
CA GLN A 86 7.79 -9.17 6.30
C GLN A 86 9.24 -9.62 6.53
N SER A 87 10.11 -9.43 5.54
CA SER A 87 11.54 -9.73 5.66
C SER A 87 12.23 -8.74 6.59
N PHE A 88 11.91 -7.45 6.47
CA PHE A 88 12.37 -6.40 7.38
C PHE A 88 11.92 -6.64 8.82
N MET A 89 10.68 -7.07 9.05
CA MET A 89 10.19 -7.34 10.41
C MET A 89 10.88 -8.54 11.07
N LYS A 90 11.36 -9.51 10.28
CA LYS A 90 12.16 -10.64 10.78
C LYS A 90 13.60 -10.25 11.13
N ASP A 91 14.18 -9.34 10.36
CA ASP A 91 15.51 -8.78 10.61
C ASP A 91 15.52 -7.25 10.40
N PRO A 92 15.11 -6.49 11.43
CA PRO A 92 15.04 -5.02 11.34
C PRO A 92 16.42 -4.35 11.25
N THR A 93 17.50 -5.11 11.50
CA THR A 93 18.87 -4.61 11.44
C THR A 93 19.43 -4.65 10.01
N ASN A 94 18.77 -5.36 9.10
CA ASN A 94 19.12 -5.40 7.69
C ASN A 94 18.78 -4.07 6.99
N LEU A 95 19.75 -3.17 6.99
CA LEU A 95 19.64 -1.86 6.33
C LEU A 95 19.38 -1.97 4.83
N ALA A 96 19.90 -3.01 4.16
CA ALA A 96 19.66 -3.22 2.74
C ALA A 96 18.18 -3.55 2.47
N GLY A 97 17.57 -4.41 3.29
CA GLY A 97 16.14 -4.72 3.23
C GLY A 97 15.27 -3.49 3.49
N ALA A 98 15.60 -2.69 4.51
CA ALA A 98 14.90 -1.44 4.81
C ALA A 98 14.99 -0.43 3.66
N ASN A 99 16.17 -0.26 3.05
CA ASN A 99 16.37 0.65 1.92
C ASN A 99 15.66 0.18 0.65
N GLN A 100 15.58 -1.14 0.43
CA GLN A 100 14.83 -1.72 -0.68
C GLN A 100 13.32 -1.49 -0.51
N LEU A 101 12.78 -1.73 0.68
CA LEU A 101 11.39 -1.44 1.01
C LEU A 101 11.05 0.05 0.81
N GLN A 102 11.93 0.93 1.26
CA GLN A 102 11.82 2.38 1.04
C GLN A 102 11.71 2.72 -0.46
N LYS A 103 12.60 2.13 -1.27
CA LYS A 103 12.64 2.34 -2.72
C LYS A 103 11.38 1.83 -3.41
N ASP A 104 10.84 0.70 -2.96
CA ASP A 104 9.63 0.12 -3.54
C ASP A 104 8.38 0.96 -3.21
N LEU A 105 8.32 1.58 -2.03
CA LEU A 105 7.30 2.57 -1.68
C LEU A 105 7.42 3.84 -2.55
N ASP A 106 8.64 4.33 -2.78
CA ASP A 106 8.88 5.48 -3.67
C ASP A 106 8.46 5.18 -5.12
N GLN A 107 8.71 3.96 -5.60
CA GLN A 107 8.28 3.54 -6.93
C GLN A 107 6.76 3.37 -7.00
N ALA A 108 6.12 2.84 -5.96
CA ALA A 108 4.68 2.70 -5.88
C ALA A 108 3.98 4.05 -6.06
N MET A 109 4.44 5.09 -5.36
CA MET A 109 3.87 6.45 -5.48
C MET A 109 4.01 7.07 -6.88
N LYS A 110 5.03 6.68 -7.66
CA LYS A 110 5.28 7.20 -9.01
C LYS A 110 4.50 6.49 -10.11
N LYS A 111 3.96 5.30 -9.82
CA LYS A 111 3.20 4.47 -10.78
C LYS A 111 1.72 4.85 -10.88
N VAL A 112 1.26 5.75 -10.01
CA VAL A 112 -0.09 6.33 -9.95
C VAL A 112 -0.03 7.84 -10.16
#